data_AF-R0DZZ4-F1
#
_entry.id   AF-R0DZZ4-F1
#
_cell.length_a   1.000
_cell.length_b   1.000
_cell.length_c   1.000
_cell.angle_alpha   90.00
_cell.angle_beta   90.00
_cell.angle_gamma   90.00
#
_symmetry.space_group_name_H-M   'P 1'
#
loop_
_entity.id
_entity.type
_entity.pdbx_description
1 polymer ?
#
loop_
_entity_poly.entity_id
_entity_poly.type
_entity_poly.pdbx_seq_one_letter_code
_entity_poly.pdbx_strand_id
1 'polypeptide(L)'
;MTVTVARTKAGVVIEGEHLQIYLDSISWIEPDDATVAISVAAKSANWDDWANMTYEQRCTFTAAGVELVTTEAGADELRCLRRDCAVPSFRMGFTLTLEPGMRAFLTTELPKIELVSKAGAAVRMAVEPHLARERRQHAQSTITDHEAAIINRIVAKVILDGYTFGDALRYGQWTHDDTWAFSDSGDHPQYAELGAALRKPDVIAAIEASAEVAA
;
A
#
# COMPACT_ATOMS: atom_id res chain seq x y z
N MET A 1 1.64 -26.00 10.27
CA MET A 1 1.21 -24.61 10.44
C MET A 1 1.12 -24.01 9.06
N THR A 2 -0.05 -23.52 8.65
CA THR A 2 -0.26 -22.99 7.29
C THR A 2 -0.31 -21.49 7.39
N VAL A 3 0.71 -20.81 6.85
CA VAL A 3 0.68 -19.37 6.64
C VAL A 3 0.01 -19.11 5.30
N THR A 4 -0.95 -18.19 5.27
CA THR A 4 -1.65 -17.78 4.05
C THR A 4 -1.39 -16.31 3.78
N VAL A 5 -1.47 -15.94 2.49
CA VAL A 5 -1.40 -14.54 2.07
C VAL A 5 -2.65 -14.22 1.28
N ALA A 6 -3.35 -13.16 1.69
CA ALA A 6 -4.50 -12.64 0.97
C ALA A 6 -4.26 -11.18 0.56
N ARG A 7 -4.84 -10.79 -0.58
CA ARG A 7 -4.77 -9.42 -1.08
C ARG A 7 -5.76 -8.52 -0.34
N THR A 8 -5.33 -7.32 0.00
CA THR A 8 -6.20 -6.23 0.46
C THR A 8 -6.45 -5.25 -0.70
N LYS A 9 -7.07 -4.10 -0.41
CA LYS A 9 -7.34 -3.07 -1.43
C LYS A 9 -6.07 -2.49 -2.04
N ALA A 10 -4.98 -2.39 -1.30
CA ALA A 10 -3.72 -1.82 -1.78
C ALA A 10 -2.52 -2.47 -1.06
N GLY A 11 -2.64 -3.75 -0.73
CA GLY A 11 -1.76 -4.39 0.21
C GLY A 11 -1.98 -5.90 0.31
N VAL A 12 -1.44 -6.47 1.38
CA VAL A 12 -1.58 -7.88 1.73
C VAL A 12 -1.81 -8.06 3.22
N VAL A 13 -2.48 -9.16 3.56
CA VAL A 13 -2.45 -9.71 4.92
C VAL A 13 -1.73 -11.06 4.87
N ILE A 14 -0.74 -11.22 5.75
CA ILE A 14 -0.03 -12.48 5.99
C ILE A 14 -0.61 -13.05 7.29
N GLU A 15 -1.35 -14.14 7.18
CA GLU A 15 -2.07 -14.76 8.29
C GLU A 15 -1.40 -16.08 8.66
N GLY A 16 -1.04 -16.20 9.94
CA GLY A 16 -0.68 -17.45 10.59
C GLY A 16 -1.74 -17.88 11.60
N GLU A 17 -1.35 -18.69 12.56
CA GLU A 17 -2.26 -19.29 13.54
C GLU A 17 -2.74 -18.28 14.59
N HIS A 18 -1.83 -17.43 15.07
CA HIS A 18 -2.09 -16.47 16.14
C HIS A 18 -1.77 -15.02 15.75
N LEU A 19 -1.14 -14.81 14.60
CA LEU A 19 -0.74 -13.49 14.10
C LEU A 19 -1.27 -13.22 12.69
N GLN A 20 -1.70 -11.99 12.47
CA GLN A 20 -1.97 -11.40 11.16
C GLN A 20 -1.11 -10.14 11.03
N ILE A 21 -0.38 -10.05 9.92
CA ILE A 21 0.42 -8.87 9.58
C ILE A 21 -0.16 -8.26 8.31
N TYR A 22 -0.68 -7.05 8.43
CA TYR A 22 -1.19 -6.25 7.33
C TYR A 22 -0.06 -5.37 6.82
N LEU A 23 0.23 -5.46 5.52
CA LEU A 23 1.14 -4.58 4.80
C LEU A 23 0.32 -3.81 3.78
N ASP A 24 0.12 -2.51 4.00
CA ASP A 24 -0.61 -1.65 3.07
C ASP A 24 0.33 -0.58 2.50
N SER A 25 0.15 -0.27 1.21
CA SER A 25 0.83 0.84 0.58
C SER A 25 0.22 2.19 1.03
N ILE A 26 1.01 3.25 0.92
CA ILE A 26 0.62 4.60 1.32
C ILE A 26 0.30 5.40 0.06
N SER A 27 -0.94 5.86 -0.05
CA SER A 27 -1.45 6.54 -1.25
C SER A 27 -0.93 7.97 -1.44
N TRP A 28 -0.35 8.55 -0.40
CA TRP A 28 0.23 9.89 -0.44
C TRP A 28 1.59 9.89 0.23
N ILE A 29 2.64 9.95 -0.58
CA ILE A 29 4.03 10.04 -0.14
C ILE A 29 4.74 11.15 -0.91
N GLU A 30 5.63 11.84 -0.22
CA GLU A 30 6.66 12.72 -0.76
C GLU A 30 8.03 11.98 -0.78
N PRO A 31 9.07 12.55 -1.40
CA PRO A 31 10.43 12.01 -1.28
C PRO A 31 10.82 11.85 0.20
N ASP A 32 11.42 10.69 0.53
CA ASP A 32 11.84 10.27 1.88
C ASP A 32 10.72 9.94 2.89
N ASP A 33 9.44 10.01 2.49
CA ASP A 33 8.34 9.60 3.34
C ASP A 33 8.34 8.08 3.61
N ALA A 34 7.61 7.70 4.67
CA ALA A 34 7.24 6.31 4.89
C ALA A 34 6.51 5.74 3.67
N THR A 35 6.83 4.51 3.28
CA THR A 35 6.30 3.85 2.08
C THR A 35 5.45 2.63 2.40
N VAL A 36 5.41 2.17 3.65
CA VAL A 36 4.63 0.99 4.05
C VAL A 36 3.91 1.28 5.36
N ALA A 37 2.62 0.93 5.42
CA ALA A 37 1.88 0.84 6.67
C ALA A 37 1.85 -0.63 7.13
N ILE A 38 2.30 -0.90 8.36
CA ILE A 38 2.37 -2.25 8.93
C ILE A 38 1.52 -2.33 10.19
N SER A 39 0.40 -3.04 10.13
CA SER A 39 -0.47 -3.28 11.30
C SER A 39 -0.44 -4.74 11.70
N VAL A 40 -0.63 -5.03 12.98
CA VAL A 40 -0.61 -6.39 13.52
C VAL A 40 -1.91 -6.66 14.27
N ALA A 41 -2.56 -7.76 13.93
CA ALA A 41 -3.61 -8.33 14.75
C ALA A 41 -3.14 -9.65 15.35
N ALA A 42 -3.58 -9.95 16.57
CA ALA A 42 -3.22 -11.17 17.28
C ALA A 42 -4.47 -11.87 17.85
N LYS A 43 -4.39 -13.20 17.93
CA LYS A 43 -5.33 -14.03 18.68
C LYS A 43 -4.69 -14.47 19.99
N SER A 44 -5.51 -14.60 21.02
CA SER A 44 -5.11 -15.15 22.31
C SER A 44 -6.18 -16.12 22.79
N ALA A 45 -5.78 -17.13 23.56
CA ALA A 45 -6.74 -18.02 24.23
C ALA A 45 -7.66 -17.28 25.24
N ASN A 46 -7.33 -16.03 25.58
CA ASN A 46 -8.06 -15.21 26.54
C ASN A 46 -9.21 -14.39 25.91
N TRP A 47 -9.38 -14.41 24.58
CA TRP A 47 -10.45 -13.70 23.89
C TRP A 47 -10.84 -14.38 22.56
N ASP A 48 -12.08 -14.17 22.12
CA ASP A 48 -12.67 -15.00 21.05
C ASP A 48 -12.31 -14.57 19.61
N ASP A 49 -11.71 -13.38 19.40
CA ASP A 49 -11.50 -12.81 18.06
C ASP A 49 -10.09 -12.18 17.87
N TRP A 50 -9.77 -11.77 16.65
CA TRP A 50 -8.57 -11.00 16.36
C TRP A 50 -8.61 -9.62 17.05
N ALA A 51 -7.56 -9.31 17.82
CA ALA A 51 -7.38 -8.00 18.43
C ALA A 51 -6.30 -7.22 17.67
N ASN A 52 -6.60 -5.99 17.22
CA ASN A 52 -5.61 -5.13 16.59
C ASN A 52 -4.64 -4.58 17.64
N MET A 53 -3.40 -5.05 17.61
CA MET A 53 -2.36 -4.72 18.56
C MET A 53 -1.71 -3.37 18.28
N THR A 54 -1.93 -2.82 17.09
CA THR A 54 -1.29 -1.59 16.61
C THR A 54 -2.28 -0.44 16.39
N TYR A 55 -3.54 -0.60 16.82
CA TYR A 55 -4.63 0.34 16.54
C TYR A 55 -4.33 1.80 16.95
N GLU A 56 -3.71 2.00 18.11
CA GLU A 56 -3.41 3.35 18.64
C GLU A 56 -2.09 3.93 18.11
N GLN A 57 -1.33 3.16 17.34
CA GLN A 57 -0.04 3.58 16.84
C GLN A 57 -0.19 4.04 15.39
N ARG A 58 0.36 5.22 15.07
CA ARG A 58 0.73 5.52 13.67
C ARG A 58 1.61 4.36 13.24
N CYS A 59 1.35 3.68 12.14
CA CYS A 59 2.06 2.44 11.77
C CYS A 59 2.74 2.51 10.41
N THR A 60 3.24 3.69 10.05
CA THR A 60 3.90 3.95 8.77
C THR A 60 5.41 3.93 8.95
N PHE A 61 6.13 3.22 8.08
CA PHE A 61 7.57 3.03 8.14
C PHE A 61 8.21 3.28 6.77
N THR A 62 9.42 3.82 6.78
CA THR A 62 10.31 3.79 5.61
C THR A 62 10.90 2.39 5.48
N ALA A 63 11.40 2.03 4.30
CA ALA A 63 12.06 0.73 4.10
C ALA A 63 13.22 0.50 5.07
N ALA A 64 14.02 1.54 5.35
CA ALA A 64 15.12 1.48 6.32
C ALA A 64 14.64 1.33 7.78
N GLY A 65 13.36 1.58 8.05
CA GLY A 65 12.74 1.38 9.35
C GLY A 65 12.12 -0.01 9.54
N VAL A 66 12.22 -0.90 8.55
CA VAL A 66 11.67 -2.26 8.60
C VAL A 66 12.79 -3.28 8.40
N GLU A 67 13.01 -4.14 9.38
CA GLU A 67 14.05 -5.16 9.33
C GLU A 67 13.48 -6.55 9.66
N LEU A 68 13.96 -7.56 8.94
CA LEU A 68 13.72 -8.97 9.23
C LEU A 68 15.01 -9.61 9.72
N VAL A 69 15.02 -10.04 10.98
CA VAL A 69 16.22 -10.55 11.65
C VAL A 69 15.95 -11.92 12.23
N THR A 70 17.01 -12.73 12.37
CA THR A 70 16.95 -13.96 13.16
C THR A 70 17.65 -13.69 14.48
N THR A 71 16.96 -13.93 15.58
CA THR A 71 17.50 -13.78 16.94
C THR A 71 18.56 -14.84 17.23
N GLU A 72 19.38 -14.64 18.26
CA GLU A 72 20.36 -15.65 18.70
C GLU A 72 19.70 -16.99 19.09
N ALA A 73 18.44 -16.94 19.54
CA ALA A 73 17.62 -18.11 19.84
C ALA A 73 17.08 -18.82 18.58
N GLY A 74 17.38 -18.33 17.38
CA GLY A 74 16.94 -18.90 16.11
C GLY A 74 15.50 -18.53 15.71
N ALA A 75 14.82 -17.67 16.47
CA ALA A 75 13.49 -17.18 16.11
C ALA A 75 13.57 -16.00 15.13
N ASP A 76 12.72 -16.00 14.11
CA ASP A 76 12.59 -14.88 13.20
C ASP A 76 11.81 -13.73 13.86
N GLU A 77 12.24 -12.50 13.63
CA GLU A 77 11.67 -11.30 14.22
C GLU A 77 11.52 -10.22 13.15
N LEU A 78 10.35 -9.58 13.15
CA LEU A 78 10.09 -8.34 12.42
C LEU A 78 10.33 -7.17 13.36
N ARG A 79 11.19 -6.23 12.95
CA ARG A 79 11.45 -4.98 13.66
C ARG A 79 10.94 -3.82 12.82
N CYS A 80 10.00 -3.07 13.36
CA CYS A 80 9.45 -1.89 12.72
C CYS A 80 9.75 -0.68 13.59
N LEU A 81 10.81 0.05 13.25
CA LEU A 81 11.39 1.14 14.05
C LEU A 81 11.53 2.41 13.21
N ARG A 82 10.92 3.50 13.67
CA ARG A 82 10.95 4.81 12.99
C ARG A 82 11.84 5.83 13.69
N ARG A 83 12.27 6.84 12.92
CA ARG A 83 12.99 8.02 13.42
C ARG A 83 12.06 9.24 13.46
N ASP A 84 11.21 9.31 14.48
CA ASP A 84 10.20 10.37 14.58
C ASP A 84 10.67 11.64 15.31
N CYS A 85 11.92 11.68 15.77
CA CYS A 85 12.46 12.85 16.43
C CYS A 85 13.92 13.09 16.08
N ALA A 86 14.39 14.31 16.36
CA ALA A 86 15.75 14.76 16.07
C ALA A 86 16.83 14.07 16.95
N VAL A 87 16.46 13.14 17.83
CA VAL A 87 17.41 12.39 18.66
C VAL A 87 17.92 11.17 17.87
N PRO A 88 19.20 11.16 17.43
CA PRO A 88 19.68 10.15 16.48
C PRO A 88 19.59 8.70 16.95
N SER A 89 19.56 8.47 18.27
CA SER A 89 19.51 7.12 18.86
C SER A 89 18.11 6.65 19.23
N PHE A 90 17.12 7.55 19.26
CA PHE A 90 15.76 7.20 19.69
C PHE A 90 14.95 6.65 18.52
N ARG A 91 14.24 5.54 18.73
CA ARG A 91 13.33 4.92 17.76
C ARG A 91 12.02 4.56 18.44
N MET A 92 10.92 4.71 17.71
CA MET A 92 9.60 4.24 18.13
C MET A 92 9.09 3.14 17.21
N GLY A 93 8.22 2.27 17.73
CA GLY A 93 7.56 1.23 16.96
C GLY A 93 7.48 -0.06 17.77
N PHE A 94 7.64 -1.19 17.09
CA PHE A 94 7.47 -2.49 17.71
C PHE A 94 8.44 -3.53 17.15
N THR A 95 8.60 -4.61 17.91
CA THR A 95 9.20 -5.85 17.46
C THR A 95 8.18 -6.96 17.62
N LEU A 96 8.21 -7.94 16.70
CA LEU A 96 7.29 -9.05 16.67
C LEU A 96 8.04 -10.33 16.33
N THR A 97 8.03 -11.31 17.24
CA THR A 97 8.49 -12.67 16.92
C THR A 97 7.51 -13.28 15.92
N LEU A 98 8.04 -13.72 14.79
CA LEU A 98 7.27 -14.26 13.68
C LEU A 98 6.96 -15.73 13.86
N GLU A 99 5.81 -16.14 13.36
CA GLU A 99 5.49 -17.56 13.25
C GLU A 99 6.29 -18.23 12.12
N PRO A 100 6.57 -19.54 12.23
CA PRO A 100 7.27 -20.29 11.18
C PRO A 100 6.67 -20.07 9.79
N GLY A 101 7.50 -19.64 8.84
CA GLY A 101 7.12 -19.40 7.45
C GLY A 101 6.70 -17.97 7.11
N MET A 102 6.31 -17.14 8.09
CA MET A 102 5.92 -15.74 7.83
C MET A 102 7.06 -14.91 7.22
N ARG A 103 8.30 -15.15 7.65
CA ARG A 103 9.47 -14.43 7.14
C ARG A 103 9.60 -14.50 5.62
N ALA A 104 9.33 -15.66 5.01
CA ALA A 104 9.46 -15.84 3.57
C ALA A 104 8.48 -14.95 2.80
N PHE A 105 7.23 -14.87 3.28
CA PHE A 105 6.22 -13.98 2.70
C PHE A 105 6.56 -12.51 2.93
N LEU A 106 6.98 -12.12 4.14
CA LEU A 106 7.40 -10.73 4.41
C LEU A 106 8.57 -10.30 3.51
N THR A 107 9.55 -11.17 3.32
CA THR A 107 10.70 -10.92 2.42
C THR A 107 10.26 -10.70 0.98
N THR A 108 9.20 -11.40 0.55
CA THR A 108 8.68 -11.32 -0.82
C THR A 108 7.76 -10.11 -1.04
N GLU A 109 6.92 -9.80 -0.05
CA GLU A 109 5.84 -8.83 -0.22
C GLU A 109 6.24 -7.40 0.18
N LEU A 110 7.11 -7.21 1.19
CA LEU A 110 7.54 -5.86 1.61
C LEU A 110 8.09 -4.99 0.46
N PRO A 111 9.01 -5.49 -0.39
CA PRO A 111 9.53 -4.71 -1.51
C PRO A 111 8.43 -4.34 -2.52
N LYS A 112 7.45 -5.22 -2.74
CA LYS A 112 6.33 -4.96 -3.64
C LYS A 112 5.41 -3.88 -3.09
N ILE A 113 5.12 -3.90 -1.79
CA ILE A 113 4.29 -2.85 -1.16
C ILE A 113 4.98 -1.49 -1.22
N GLU A 114 6.29 -1.45 -0.97
CA GLU A 114 7.07 -0.22 -1.15
C GLU A 114 7.02 0.27 -2.60
N LEU A 115 7.16 -0.64 -3.56
CA LEU A 115 7.07 -0.32 -4.99
C LEU A 115 5.70 0.25 -5.35
N VAL A 116 4.61 -0.30 -4.80
CA VAL A 116 3.25 0.22 -5.00
C VAL A 116 3.15 1.68 -4.54
N SER A 117 3.64 2.02 -3.35
CA SER A 117 3.59 3.40 -2.86
C SER A 117 4.40 4.37 -3.75
N LYS A 118 5.61 3.97 -4.15
CA LYS A 118 6.47 4.78 -5.03
C LYS A 118 5.86 4.96 -6.42
N ALA A 119 5.34 3.88 -7.00
CA ALA A 119 4.64 3.90 -8.28
C ALA A 119 3.37 4.76 -8.20
N GLY A 120 2.58 4.64 -7.12
CA GLY A 120 1.41 5.48 -6.87
C GLY A 120 1.75 6.97 -6.84
N ALA A 121 2.87 7.35 -6.22
CA ALA A 121 3.36 8.72 -6.24
C ALA A 121 3.78 9.18 -7.64
N ALA A 122 4.54 8.37 -8.38
CA ALA A 122 4.94 8.68 -9.75
C ALA A 122 3.72 8.86 -10.68
N VAL A 123 2.72 7.99 -10.54
CA VAL A 123 1.48 8.05 -11.32
C VAL A 123 0.66 9.28 -10.95
N ARG A 124 0.55 9.63 -9.66
CA ARG A 124 -0.07 10.90 -9.24
C ARG A 124 0.60 12.11 -9.89
N MET A 125 1.94 12.16 -9.88
CA MET A 125 2.70 13.24 -10.52
C MET A 125 2.44 13.31 -12.02
N ALA A 126 2.28 12.16 -12.69
CA ALA A 126 1.94 12.11 -14.11
C ALA A 126 0.49 12.49 -14.39
N VAL A 127 -0.46 12.20 -13.48
CA VAL A 127 -1.88 12.53 -13.62
C VAL A 127 -2.16 14.02 -13.42
N GLU A 128 -1.49 14.65 -12.45
CA GLU A 128 -1.76 16.04 -12.03
C GLU A 128 -1.85 17.05 -13.20
N PRO A 129 -0.94 17.07 -14.20
CA PRO A 129 -1.00 18.03 -15.31
C PRO A 129 -2.21 17.85 -16.25
N HIS A 130 -2.84 16.68 -16.23
CA HIS A 130 -3.99 16.36 -17.09
C HIS A 130 -5.34 16.63 -16.43
N LEU A 131 -5.33 16.97 -15.14
CA LEU A 131 -6.53 17.44 -14.45
C LEU A 131 -6.73 18.92 -14.79
N ALA A 132 -7.86 19.24 -15.42
CA ALA A 132 -8.24 20.59 -15.82
C ALA A 132 -8.83 21.38 -14.64
N ARG A 133 -8.26 21.20 -13.44
CA ARG A 133 -8.74 21.79 -12.18
C ARG A 133 -7.79 22.87 -11.71
N GLU A 134 -8.35 23.94 -11.19
CA GLU A 134 -7.55 24.90 -10.44
C GLU A 134 -7.24 24.35 -9.04
N ARG A 135 -5.97 24.47 -8.64
CA ARG A 135 -5.53 24.14 -7.29
C ARG A 135 -6.22 25.07 -6.30
N ARG A 136 -6.96 24.48 -5.35
CA ARG A 136 -7.59 25.25 -4.26
C ARG A 136 -6.53 25.97 -3.43
N GLN A 137 -6.93 27.08 -2.82
CA GLN A 137 -6.07 27.83 -1.92
C GLN A 137 -5.53 26.91 -0.81
N HIS A 138 -4.21 26.89 -0.63
CA HIS A 138 -3.47 26.04 0.32
C HIS A 138 -3.47 24.52 0.03
N ALA A 139 -4.11 24.03 -1.03
CA ALA A 139 -3.97 22.64 -1.44
C ALA A 139 -2.59 22.40 -2.07
N GLN A 140 -1.97 21.26 -1.78
CA GLN A 140 -0.68 20.89 -2.40
C GLN A 140 -0.87 20.30 -3.81
N SER A 141 -2.03 19.73 -4.10
CA SER A 141 -2.37 19.06 -5.36
C SER A 141 -3.88 19.20 -5.64
N THR A 142 -4.27 19.03 -6.90
CA THR A 142 -5.66 18.97 -7.38
C THR A 142 -6.28 17.59 -7.25
N ILE A 143 -5.45 16.56 -7.04
CA ILE A 143 -5.85 15.20 -6.71
C ILE A 143 -6.31 15.17 -5.25
N THR A 144 -7.50 14.62 -5.02
CA THR A 144 -8.03 14.40 -3.67
C THR A 144 -7.43 13.15 -3.01
N ASP A 145 -7.47 13.06 -1.68
CA ASP A 145 -7.02 11.86 -0.95
C ASP A 145 -7.71 10.58 -1.43
N HIS A 146 -9.00 10.68 -1.78
CA HIS A 146 -9.77 9.56 -2.31
C HIS A 146 -9.30 9.15 -3.72
N GLU A 147 -9.02 10.11 -4.60
CA GLU A 147 -8.46 9.82 -5.92
C GLU A 147 -7.04 9.25 -5.82
N ALA A 148 -6.22 9.73 -4.88
CA ALA A 148 -4.92 9.15 -4.58
C ALA A 148 -5.04 7.68 -4.14
N ALA A 149 -6.03 7.35 -3.30
CA ALA A 149 -6.31 5.97 -2.89
C ALA A 149 -6.77 5.09 -4.06
N ILE A 150 -7.53 5.64 -5.02
CA ILE A 150 -7.93 4.94 -6.26
C ILE A 150 -6.71 4.65 -7.12
N ILE A 151 -5.86 5.66 -7.38
CA ILE A 151 -4.62 5.51 -8.15
C ILE A 151 -3.76 4.41 -7.52
N ASN A 152 -3.57 4.48 -6.21
CA ASN A 152 -2.76 3.52 -5.47
C ASN A 152 -3.31 2.08 -5.56
N ARG A 153 -4.64 1.90 -5.54
CA ARG A 153 -5.26 0.58 -5.75
C ARG A 153 -5.07 0.07 -7.17
N ILE A 154 -5.19 0.92 -8.20
CA ILE A 154 -4.94 0.51 -9.59
C ILE A 154 -3.49 0.03 -9.74
N VAL A 155 -2.54 0.79 -9.20
CA VAL A 155 -1.12 0.42 -9.18
C VAL A 155 -0.90 -0.89 -8.42
N ALA A 156 -1.55 -1.07 -7.27
CA ALA A 156 -1.50 -2.31 -6.51
C ALA A 156 -2.00 -3.52 -7.32
N LYS A 157 -3.06 -3.37 -8.12
CA LYS A 157 -3.55 -4.45 -8.99
C LYS A 157 -2.54 -4.84 -10.06
N VAL A 158 -1.85 -3.87 -10.64
CA VAL A 158 -0.80 -4.14 -11.63
C VAL A 158 0.36 -4.89 -10.98
N ILE A 159 0.90 -4.36 -9.87
CA ILE A 159 2.13 -4.89 -9.24
C ILE A 159 1.88 -6.17 -8.44
N LEU A 160 0.81 -6.23 -7.65
CA LEU A 160 0.53 -7.35 -6.74
C LEU A 160 -0.28 -8.46 -7.41
N ASP A 161 -1.24 -8.09 -8.26
CA ASP A 161 -2.16 -9.07 -8.88
C ASP A 161 -1.74 -9.44 -10.31
N GLY A 162 -0.75 -8.74 -10.89
CA GLY A 162 -0.26 -9.00 -12.25
C GLY A 162 -1.26 -8.61 -13.33
N TYR A 163 -2.19 -7.70 -13.03
CA TYR A 163 -3.22 -7.29 -13.98
C TYR A 163 -2.62 -6.42 -15.08
N THR A 164 -3.20 -6.48 -16.27
CA THR A 164 -2.97 -5.44 -17.28
C THR A 164 -3.47 -4.09 -16.75
N PHE A 165 -2.91 -2.98 -17.25
CA PHE A 165 -3.41 -1.65 -16.86
C PHE A 165 -4.92 -1.49 -17.12
N GLY A 166 -5.42 -2.00 -18.25
CA GLY A 166 -6.85 -1.95 -18.60
C GLY A 166 -7.72 -2.67 -17.57
N ASP A 167 -7.32 -3.88 -17.17
CA ASP A 167 -8.04 -4.65 -16.14
C ASP A 167 -7.95 -3.99 -14.76
N ALA A 168 -6.76 -3.50 -14.40
CA ALA A 168 -6.53 -2.79 -13.15
C ALA A 168 -7.40 -1.53 -13.04
N LEU A 169 -7.53 -0.77 -14.13
CA LEU A 169 -8.40 0.39 -14.23
C LEU A 169 -9.87 0.00 -14.10
N ARG A 170 -10.33 -0.99 -14.87
CA ARG A 170 -11.72 -1.49 -14.84
C ARG A 170 -12.16 -1.92 -13.44
N TYR A 171 -11.28 -2.60 -12.70
CA TYR A 171 -11.54 -3.07 -11.34
C TYR A 171 -10.98 -2.14 -10.25
N GLY A 172 -10.62 -0.90 -10.62
CA GLY A 172 -9.94 0.04 -9.75
C GLY A 172 -10.85 0.63 -8.67
N GLN A 173 -12.13 0.87 -8.92
CA GLN A 173 -13.01 1.43 -7.90
C GLN A 173 -14.46 1.01 -8.10
N TRP A 174 -15.01 0.33 -7.09
CA TRP A 174 -16.45 0.05 -6.99
C TRP A 174 -17.15 1.24 -6.32
N THR A 175 -18.18 1.79 -6.94
CA THR A 175 -18.92 2.93 -6.41
C THR A 175 -19.98 2.46 -5.41
N HIS A 176 -20.62 3.41 -4.72
CA HIS A 176 -21.73 3.13 -3.82
C HIS A 176 -23.02 2.76 -4.57
N ASP A 177 -23.10 3.07 -5.86
CA ASP A 177 -24.22 2.76 -6.75
C ASP A 177 -24.07 1.39 -7.44
N ASP A 178 -23.27 0.50 -6.85
CA ASP A 178 -23.00 -0.85 -7.36
C ASP A 178 -22.53 -0.90 -8.83
N THR A 179 -21.65 0.04 -9.20
CA THR A 179 -21.04 0.12 -10.53
C THR A 179 -19.52 0.32 -10.45
N TRP A 180 -18.81 -0.09 -11.50
CA TRP A 180 -17.39 0.23 -11.66
C TRP A 180 -17.22 1.70 -12.08
N ALA A 181 -16.33 2.42 -11.40
CA ALA A 181 -16.04 3.83 -11.67
C ALA A 181 -15.46 4.07 -13.06
N PHE A 182 -14.75 3.08 -13.61
CA PHE A 182 -14.09 3.17 -14.91
C PHE A 182 -14.60 2.05 -15.81
N SER A 183 -15.04 2.39 -17.01
CA SER A 183 -15.56 1.40 -17.96
C SER A 183 -15.39 1.82 -19.40
N ASP A 184 -15.44 0.86 -20.32
CA ASP A 184 -15.41 1.13 -21.76
C ASP A 184 -16.68 1.85 -22.24
N SER A 185 -17.79 1.69 -21.52
CA SER A 185 -19.06 2.39 -21.78
C SER A 185 -19.10 3.83 -21.26
N GLY A 186 -18.04 4.28 -20.58
CA GLY A 186 -17.95 5.58 -19.95
C GLY A 186 -17.63 5.48 -18.46
N ASP A 187 -16.85 6.44 -17.98
CA ASP A 187 -16.51 6.53 -16.57
C ASP A 187 -17.67 7.14 -15.78
N HIS A 188 -17.77 6.77 -14.52
CA HIS A 188 -18.74 7.37 -13.60
C HIS A 188 -18.51 8.89 -13.53
N PRO A 189 -19.55 9.74 -13.56
CA PRO A 189 -19.39 11.19 -13.69
C PRO A 189 -18.45 11.83 -12.66
N GLN A 190 -18.45 11.32 -11.43
CA GLN A 190 -17.54 11.77 -10.36
C GLN A 190 -16.06 11.55 -10.67
N TYR A 191 -15.73 10.54 -11.48
CA TYR A 191 -14.36 10.10 -11.76
C TYR A 191 -13.97 10.25 -13.24
N ALA A 192 -14.84 10.82 -14.07
CA ALA A 192 -14.63 10.91 -15.51
C ALA A 192 -13.33 11.65 -15.88
N GLU A 193 -13.01 12.72 -15.15
CA GLU A 193 -11.77 13.45 -15.38
C GLU A 193 -10.54 12.66 -14.97
N LEU A 194 -10.58 11.99 -13.80
CA LEU A 194 -9.50 11.11 -13.36
C LEU A 194 -9.30 9.95 -14.33
N GLY A 195 -10.39 9.32 -14.80
CA GLY A 195 -10.32 8.22 -15.75
C GLY A 195 -9.78 8.67 -17.12
N ALA A 196 -10.12 9.88 -17.59
CA ALA A 196 -9.53 10.46 -18.79
C ALA A 196 -8.03 10.74 -18.63
N ALA A 197 -7.62 11.24 -17.46
CA ALA A 197 -6.20 11.49 -17.14
C ALA A 197 -5.39 10.19 -17.02
N LEU A 198 -5.94 9.15 -16.37
CA LEU A 198 -5.30 7.85 -16.22
C LEU A 198 -5.00 7.17 -17.55
N ARG A 199 -5.78 7.46 -18.59
CA ARG A 199 -5.59 6.91 -19.94
C ARG A 199 -4.62 7.73 -20.82
N LYS A 200 -3.93 8.73 -20.25
CA LYS A 200 -2.92 9.51 -21.00
C LYS A 200 -1.64 8.68 -21.19
N PRO A 201 -0.97 8.78 -22.36
CA PRO A 201 0.18 7.92 -22.67
C PRO A 201 1.32 7.97 -21.66
N ASP A 202 1.63 9.15 -21.12
CA ASP A 202 2.67 9.35 -20.10
C ASP A 202 2.29 8.75 -18.74
N VAL A 203 0.99 8.76 -18.40
CA VAL A 203 0.48 8.10 -17.19
C VAL A 203 0.53 6.58 -17.33
N ILE A 204 0.13 6.05 -18.49
CA ILE A 204 0.23 4.61 -18.81
C ILE A 204 1.69 4.16 -18.71
N ALA A 205 2.61 4.91 -19.33
CA ALA A 205 4.04 4.60 -19.27
C ALA A 205 4.59 4.59 -17.83
N ALA A 206 4.14 5.49 -16.96
CA ALA A 206 4.53 5.48 -15.55
C ALA A 206 4.06 4.21 -14.80
N ILE A 207 2.87 3.71 -15.12
CA ILE A 207 2.32 2.47 -14.55
C ILE A 207 3.08 1.25 -15.09
N GLU A 208 3.31 1.18 -16.41
CA GLU A 208 4.01 0.07 -17.06
C GLU A 208 5.47 -0.04 -16.61
N ALA A 209 6.19 1.09 -16.52
CA ALA A 209 7.55 1.12 -15.99
C ALA A 209 7.62 0.58 -14.54
N SER A 210 6.55 0.81 -13.75
CA SER A 210 6.47 0.29 -12.39
C SER A 210 6.21 -1.22 -12.36
N ALA A 211 5.47 -1.75 -13.34
CA ALA A 211 5.24 -3.18 -13.49
C ALA A 211 6.51 -3.94 -13.91
N GLU A 212 7.31 -3.35 -14.79
CA GLU A 212 8.59 -3.93 -15.24
C GLU A 212 9.60 -4.08 -14.09
N VAL A 213 9.62 -3.13 -13.14
CA VAL A 213 10.46 -3.20 -11.93
C VAL A 213 10.00 -4.31 -10.98
N ALA A 214 8.73 -4.71 -11.05
CA ALA A 214 8.15 -5.75 -10.19
C ALA A 214 8.36 -7.19 -10.71
N ALA A 215 8.65 -7.35 -12.00
CA ALA A 215 8.78 -8.63 -12.70
C ALA A 215 10.18 -9.26 -12.55
#